data_AF-A0A366QZH9-F1
#
_entry.id   AF-A0A366QZH9-F1
#
_cell.length_a   1.000
_cell.length_b   1.000
_cell.length_c   1.000
_cell.angle_alpha   90.00
_cell.angle_beta   90.00
_cell.angle_gamma   90.00
#
_symmetry.space_group_name_H-M   'P 1'
#
loop_
_entity.id
_entity.type
_entity.pdbx_description
1 polymer ?
#
loop_
_entity_poly.entity_id
_entity_poly.type
_entity_poly.pdbx_seq_one_letter_code
_entity_poly.pdbx_strand_id
1 'polypeptide(L)'
;MLFYLFEATEHSLCVFIDALEEICSSDGVSKLTKLIDDILVFPDIKICVTGCPETLTVYWLKRQSASNISLGNLTRPEMSIYVRKSLKPFRVQNMISRNTFFEILYVLIDKAQGVFLWVHLSLRNLKIGIESGDTDTMLIKRLKGLPGDLENLYASPWLHLNIDSPVYRDIAIRYFRYALQKTPGTLLCESMENPNVLEHATITQPTLGQIMCAETPELRNAILRRGSRLDAVTISRDCTKIKRALETKCAGMLEVRPAITLFGRRLVPKDESSLMWWRVDFIHRTAHVFLTDTEIGHTIMQGHNTPQLETATKLLEGLLAIFCFLHSQKGLPGPALGLLNQVNELAEDHGIQGVREAISMLPLVEEMYRNDIIGDSHWYMPKPQFLSLLARDTNFHSFVLSAIKSSPSEPSPTDVLRDFLPELRTQIRFASRDSTAIWFGFMQQLVAMGASLYTNELNRHSSHSTAVLGEPFVCISTNFVSLPETGLLLSNPLYGNTLASPVRKSLRLLTNYALTLAETCPDLVRPLLVRITVERLVGDIDFVE
;
A
#
# COMPACT_ATOMS: atom_id res chain seq x y z
N MET A 1 30.76 -17.89 4.20
CA MET A 1 29.44 -18.57 4.22
C MET A 1 29.00 -18.97 2.81
N LEU A 2 28.84 -18.06 1.84
CA LEU A 2 28.48 -18.39 0.45
C LEU A 2 29.46 -19.35 -0.24
N PHE A 3 30.77 -19.08 -0.18
CA PHE A 3 31.80 -19.98 -0.74
C PHE A 3 31.78 -21.38 -0.11
N TYR A 4 31.54 -21.47 1.19
CA TYR A 4 31.42 -22.75 1.90
C TYR A 4 30.19 -23.54 1.44
N LEU A 5 29.07 -22.86 1.18
CA LEU A 5 27.90 -23.51 0.58
C LEU A 5 28.27 -24.06 -0.80
N PHE A 6 28.94 -23.28 -1.64
CA PHE A 6 29.36 -23.67 -2.99
C PHE A 6 30.31 -24.86 -3.04
N GLU A 7 31.23 -24.97 -2.07
CA GLU A 7 32.12 -26.13 -1.94
C GLU A 7 31.42 -27.38 -1.40
N ALA A 8 30.40 -27.21 -0.55
CA ALA A 8 29.73 -28.32 0.14
C ALA A 8 28.52 -28.91 -0.60
N THR A 9 28.07 -28.31 -1.71
CA THR A 9 26.92 -28.82 -2.46
C THR A 9 27.29 -29.92 -3.47
N GLU A 10 26.56 -31.03 -3.44
CA GLU A 10 26.64 -32.11 -4.44
C GLU A 10 25.76 -31.85 -5.69
N HIS A 11 25.12 -30.69 -5.78
CA HIS A 11 24.18 -30.33 -6.85
C HIS A 11 24.65 -29.11 -7.63
N SER A 12 24.30 -29.05 -8.92
CA SER A 12 24.53 -27.84 -9.72
C SER A 12 23.64 -26.70 -9.25
N LEU A 13 24.24 -25.54 -8.97
CA LEU A 13 23.56 -24.35 -8.48
C LEU A 13 23.35 -23.35 -9.61
N CYS A 14 22.16 -22.74 -9.68
CA CYS A 14 21.88 -21.62 -10.56
C CYS A 14 21.56 -20.37 -9.73
N VAL A 15 22.32 -19.30 -9.93
CA VAL A 15 22.14 -18.02 -9.24
C VAL A 15 21.57 -17.00 -10.22
N PHE A 16 20.47 -16.37 -9.85
CA PHE A 16 19.85 -15.28 -10.62
C PHE A 16 20.11 -13.96 -9.90
N ILE A 17 20.74 -13.02 -10.59
CA ILE A 17 21.02 -11.67 -10.10
C ILE A 17 20.24 -10.70 -10.96
N ASP A 18 19.21 -10.09 -10.38
CA ASP A 18 18.36 -9.13 -11.08
C ASP A 18 18.94 -7.70 -10.94
N ALA A 19 18.86 -6.92 -12.02
CA ALA A 19 19.21 -5.49 -12.10
C ALA A 19 20.60 -5.13 -11.53
N LEU A 20 21.66 -5.53 -12.26
CA LEU A 20 23.07 -5.21 -11.90
C LEU A 20 23.34 -3.71 -11.66
N GLU A 21 22.58 -2.80 -12.26
CA GLU A 21 22.69 -1.36 -12.08
C GLU A 21 22.20 -0.85 -10.71
N GLU A 22 21.40 -1.63 -9.97
CA GLU A 22 20.83 -1.23 -8.67
C GLU A 22 21.81 -1.40 -7.50
N ILE A 23 23.05 -1.82 -7.76
CA ILE A 23 24.09 -1.95 -6.74
C ILE A 23 24.37 -0.60 -6.10
N CYS A 24 24.41 -0.56 -4.77
CA CYS A 24 24.74 0.63 -4.03
C CYS A 24 26.06 1.25 -4.51
N SER A 25 26.10 2.57 -4.63
CA SER A 25 27.26 3.31 -5.12
C SER A 25 28.54 3.07 -4.29
N SER A 26 28.42 2.70 -3.01
CA SER A 26 29.56 2.34 -2.16
C SER A 26 30.22 1.00 -2.53
N ASP A 27 29.45 0.08 -3.13
CA ASP A 27 29.94 -1.23 -3.55
C ASP A 27 30.31 -1.24 -5.03
N GLY A 28 29.44 -0.68 -5.88
CA GLY A 28 29.66 -0.51 -7.31
C GLY A 28 29.76 -1.80 -8.12
N VAL A 29 29.56 -1.68 -9.43
CA VAL A 29 29.57 -2.82 -10.38
C VAL A 29 30.90 -3.57 -10.37
N SER A 30 32.03 -2.89 -10.10
CA SER A 30 33.36 -3.52 -10.10
C SER A 30 33.56 -4.53 -8.97
N LYS A 31 33.06 -4.27 -7.76
CA LYS A 31 33.18 -5.23 -6.65
C LYS A 31 32.27 -6.43 -6.87
N LEU A 32 31.05 -6.20 -7.36
CA LEU A 32 30.13 -7.30 -7.65
C LEU A 32 30.65 -8.19 -8.77
N THR A 33 31.10 -7.60 -9.89
CA THR A 33 31.66 -8.38 -11.00
C THR A 33 32.88 -9.18 -10.58
N LYS A 34 33.74 -8.65 -9.69
CA LYS A 34 34.84 -9.41 -9.09
C LYS A 34 34.34 -10.57 -8.23
N LEU A 35 33.33 -10.33 -7.38
CA LEU A 35 32.73 -11.39 -6.57
C LEU A 35 32.12 -12.48 -7.46
N ILE A 36 31.44 -12.12 -8.54
CA ILE A 36 30.89 -13.07 -9.51
C ILE A 36 32.01 -13.86 -10.17
N ASP A 37 33.11 -13.20 -10.56
CA ASP A 37 34.28 -13.88 -11.14
C ASP A 37 34.88 -14.90 -10.15
N ASP A 38 34.97 -14.56 -8.86
CA ASP A 38 35.46 -15.46 -7.81
C ASP A 38 34.52 -16.67 -7.61
N ILE A 39 33.22 -16.53 -7.87
CA ILE A 39 32.23 -17.60 -7.79
C ILE A 39 32.22 -18.49 -9.04
N LEU A 40 32.47 -17.92 -10.22
CA LEU A 40 32.49 -18.67 -11.49
C LEU A 40 33.64 -19.68 -11.59
N VAL A 41 34.59 -19.68 -10.63
CA VAL A 41 35.64 -20.70 -10.51
C VAL A 41 35.07 -22.08 -10.18
N PHE A 42 33.90 -22.16 -9.54
CA PHE A 42 33.26 -23.44 -9.21
C PHE A 42 32.53 -24.02 -10.44
N PRO A 43 32.82 -25.28 -10.83
CA PRO A 43 32.35 -25.85 -12.09
C PRO A 43 30.83 -26.10 -12.14
N ASP A 44 30.20 -26.28 -10.98
CA ASP A 44 28.78 -26.61 -10.86
C ASP A 44 27.87 -25.39 -10.67
N ILE A 45 28.40 -24.18 -10.84
CA ILE A 45 27.63 -22.94 -10.68
C ILE A 45 27.36 -22.29 -12.03
N LYS A 46 26.09 -21.96 -12.27
CA LYS A 46 25.64 -21.12 -13.37
C LYS A 46 25.08 -19.83 -12.81
N ILE A 47 25.41 -18.72 -13.44
CA ILE A 47 24.91 -17.40 -13.03
C ILE A 47 24.20 -16.77 -14.21
N CYS A 48 22.96 -16.36 -13.97
CA CYS A 48 22.18 -15.54 -14.89
C CYS A 48 22.07 -14.15 -14.30
N VAL A 49 22.46 -13.14 -15.07
CA VAL A 49 22.39 -11.75 -14.66
C VAL A 49 21.49 -10.97 -15.61
N THR A 50 20.72 -10.03 -15.06
CA THR A 50 19.98 -9.04 -15.84
C THR A 50 20.50 -7.64 -15.51
N GLY A 51 20.33 -6.70 -16.44
CA GLY A 51 20.65 -5.30 -16.18
C GLY A 51 20.74 -4.45 -17.43
N CYS A 52 20.90 -3.14 -17.22
CA CYS A 52 21.09 -2.18 -18.29
C CYS A 52 22.43 -2.40 -19.03
N PRO A 53 22.51 -2.12 -20.34
CA PRO A 53 23.71 -2.30 -21.15
C PRO A 53 24.74 -1.16 -20.90
N GLU A 54 25.11 -0.94 -19.64
CA GLU A 54 26.15 0.01 -19.27
C GLU A 54 27.53 -0.48 -19.74
N THR A 55 28.42 0.44 -20.11
CA THR A 55 29.73 0.15 -20.70
C THR A 55 30.54 -0.87 -19.88
N LEU A 56 30.55 -0.72 -18.55
CA LEU A 56 31.30 -1.62 -17.65
C LEU A 56 30.71 -3.03 -17.63
N THR A 57 29.39 -3.15 -17.52
CA THR A 57 28.66 -4.43 -17.53
C THR A 57 28.84 -5.15 -18.86
N VAL A 58 28.71 -4.43 -19.98
CA VAL A 58 28.91 -4.99 -21.33
C VAL A 58 30.35 -5.45 -21.52
N TYR A 59 31.34 -4.67 -21.06
CA TYR A 59 32.75 -5.05 -21.14
C TYR A 59 33.04 -6.32 -20.31
N TRP A 60 32.53 -6.37 -19.08
CA TRP A 60 32.68 -7.54 -18.21
C TRP A 60 32.04 -8.80 -18.81
N LEU A 61 30.78 -8.72 -19.30
CA LEU A 61 30.10 -9.84 -19.96
C LEU A 61 30.86 -10.35 -21.19
N LYS A 62 31.43 -9.43 -21.99
CA LYS A 62 32.28 -9.78 -23.14
C LYS A 62 33.56 -10.48 -22.69
N ARG A 63 34.22 -9.99 -21.63
CA ARG A 63 35.41 -10.64 -21.05
C ARG A 63 35.11 -12.07 -20.61
N GLN A 64 33.92 -12.30 -20.03
CA GLN A 64 33.48 -13.63 -19.60
C GLN A 64 33.01 -14.53 -20.75
N SER A 65 32.98 -14.04 -22.00
CA SER A 65 32.39 -14.76 -23.14
C SER A 65 30.97 -15.25 -22.85
N ALA A 66 30.21 -14.46 -22.07
CA ALA A 66 28.90 -14.86 -21.59
C ALA A 66 27.87 -14.89 -22.74
N SER A 67 27.02 -15.93 -22.74
CA SER A 67 25.84 -15.95 -23.60
C SER A 67 24.90 -14.83 -23.17
N ASN A 68 24.51 -13.97 -24.10
CA ASN A 68 23.62 -12.85 -23.84
C ASN A 68 22.32 -12.98 -24.63
N ILE A 69 21.24 -12.51 -24.02
CA ILE A 69 19.93 -12.42 -24.63
C ILE A 69 19.49 -10.96 -24.52
N SER A 70 19.36 -10.29 -25.67
CA SER A 70 18.80 -8.94 -25.70
C SER A 70 17.27 -9.02 -25.71
N LEU A 71 16.65 -8.66 -24.59
CA LEU A 71 15.19 -8.63 -24.44
C LEU A 71 14.53 -7.75 -25.51
N GLY A 72 15.16 -6.63 -25.88
CA GLY A 72 14.62 -5.75 -26.92
C GLY A 72 14.52 -6.39 -28.30
N ASN A 73 15.41 -7.35 -28.62
CA ASN A 73 15.30 -8.13 -29.85
C ASN A 73 14.20 -9.20 -29.76
N LEU A 74 14.02 -9.78 -28.57
CA LEU A 74 13.01 -10.80 -28.33
C LEU A 74 11.59 -10.26 -28.35
N THR A 75 11.36 -8.99 -28.01
CA THR A 75 10.00 -8.41 -27.94
C THR A 75 9.51 -7.80 -29.26
N ARG A 76 10.39 -7.64 -30.26
CA ARG A 76 10.07 -7.09 -31.59
C ARG A 76 8.95 -7.85 -32.32
N PRO A 77 8.93 -9.20 -32.35
CA PRO A 77 7.85 -9.95 -32.98
C PRO A 77 6.49 -9.69 -32.33
N GLU A 78 6.41 -9.70 -30.99
CA GLU A 78 5.17 -9.53 -30.23
C GLU A 78 4.64 -8.11 -30.38
N MET A 79 5.52 -7.10 -30.30
CA MET A 79 5.15 -5.72 -30.59
C MET A 79 4.61 -5.57 -32.01
N SER A 80 5.21 -6.25 -33.00
CA SER A 80 4.75 -6.21 -34.39
C SER A 80 3.34 -6.80 -34.54
N ILE A 81 3.07 -7.91 -33.86
CA ILE A 81 1.72 -8.51 -33.81
C ILE A 81 0.73 -7.54 -33.16
N TYR A 82 1.11 -6.91 -32.05
CA TYR A 82 0.27 -5.95 -31.34
C TYR A 82 -0.09 -4.73 -32.19
N VAL A 83 0.90 -4.11 -32.86
CA VAL A 83 0.69 -2.97 -33.77
C VAL A 83 -0.24 -3.37 -34.93
N ARG A 84 0.02 -4.51 -35.59
CA ARG A 84 -0.81 -5.00 -36.69
C ARG A 84 -2.25 -5.21 -36.27
N LYS A 85 -2.48 -5.87 -35.13
CA LYS A 85 -3.83 -6.09 -34.58
C LYS A 85 -4.52 -4.76 -34.27
N SER A 86 -3.79 -3.81 -33.68
CA SER A 86 -4.30 -2.49 -33.30
C SER A 86 -4.67 -1.61 -34.49
N LEU A 87 -3.96 -1.71 -35.62
CA LEU A 87 -4.20 -0.91 -36.82
C LEU A 87 -5.12 -1.58 -37.85
N LYS A 88 -5.37 -2.88 -37.72
CA LYS A 88 -6.23 -3.65 -38.64
C LYS A 88 -7.60 -3.02 -38.86
N PRO A 89 -8.34 -2.53 -37.84
CA PRO A 89 -9.65 -1.91 -38.05
C PRO A 89 -9.60 -0.68 -38.97
N PHE A 90 -8.66 0.24 -38.71
CA PHE A 90 -8.48 1.45 -39.51
C PHE A 90 -8.07 1.15 -40.96
N ARG A 91 -7.26 0.11 -41.15
CA ARG A 91 -6.89 -0.36 -42.50
C ARG A 91 -8.08 -0.94 -43.25
N VAL A 92 -8.90 -1.78 -42.60
CA VAL A 92 -10.09 -2.39 -43.22
C VAL A 92 -11.11 -1.33 -43.60
N GLN A 93 -11.21 -0.26 -42.81
CA GLN A 93 -12.07 0.90 -43.08
C GLN A 93 -11.45 1.90 -44.07
N ASN A 94 -10.30 1.60 -44.67
CA ASN A 94 -9.56 2.48 -45.59
C ASN A 94 -9.21 3.86 -45.01
N MET A 95 -9.13 4.00 -43.69
CA MET A 95 -8.73 5.24 -43.03
C MET A 95 -7.23 5.50 -43.11
N ILE A 96 -6.43 4.46 -43.40
CA ILE A 96 -4.99 4.54 -43.63
C ILE A 96 -4.61 3.71 -44.85
N SER A 97 -3.70 4.19 -45.68
CA SER A 97 -3.25 3.43 -46.85
C SER A 97 -2.39 2.21 -46.49
N ARG A 98 -2.15 1.36 -47.49
CA ARG A 98 -1.25 0.21 -47.35
C ARG A 98 0.15 0.62 -46.97
N ASN A 99 0.68 1.67 -47.60
CA ASN A 99 2.04 2.14 -47.38
C ASN A 99 2.19 2.73 -45.99
N THR A 100 1.26 3.61 -45.60
CA THR A 100 1.24 4.23 -44.27
C THR A 100 1.15 3.20 -43.15
N PHE A 101 0.36 2.14 -43.32
CA PHE A 101 0.32 1.04 -42.35
C PHE A 101 1.69 0.36 -42.13
N PHE A 102 2.44 0.10 -43.20
CA PHE A 102 3.76 -0.54 -43.08
C PHE A 102 4.82 0.41 -42.56
N GLU A 103 4.77 1.69 -42.93
CA GLU A 103 5.67 2.71 -42.39
C GLU A 103 5.41 2.93 -40.89
N ILE A 104 4.14 3.01 -40.46
CA ILE A 104 3.78 3.07 -39.04
C ILE A 104 4.34 1.86 -38.29
N LEU A 105 4.13 0.66 -38.83
CA LEU A 105 4.64 -0.56 -38.23
C LEU A 105 6.16 -0.52 -38.06
N TYR A 106 6.89 -0.18 -39.12
CA TYR A 106 8.35 -0.15 -39.08
C TYR A 106 8.88 0.86 -38.07
N VAL A 107 8.43 2.13 -38.17
CA VAL A 107 8.97 3.22 -37.35
C VAL A 107 8.61 3.03 -35.87
N LEU A 108 7.42 2.53 -35.54
CA LEU A 108 7.06 2.25 -34.14
C LEU A 108 7.94 1.18 -33.51
N ILE A 109 8.19 0.08 -34.22
CA ILE A 109 8.98 -1.04 -33.70
C ILE A 109 10.44 -0.66 -33.57
N ASP A 110 10.94 0.14 -34.51
CA ASP A 110 12.32 0.61 -34.47
C ASP A 110 12.54 1.63 -33.34
N LYS A 111 11.69 2.66 -33.23
CA LYS A 111 11.81 3.68 -32.18
C LYS A 111 11.59 3.15 -30.76
N ALA A 112 10.80 2.09 -30.60
CA ALA A 112 10.51 1.54 -29.28
C ALA A 112 11.73 0.96 -28.56
N GLN A 113 12.78 0.57 -29.29
CA GLN A 113 14.00 -0.02 -28.71
C GLN A 113 13.71 -1.16 -27.71
N GLY A 114 12.66 -1.95 -27.95
CA GLY A 114 12.25 -3.05 -27.07
C GLY A 114 11.18 -2.71 -26.02
N VAL A 115 10.83 -1.43 -25.85
CA VAL A 115 9.91 -0.95 -24.80
C VAL A 115 8.46 -1.02 -25.28
N PHE A 116 7.75 -2.08 -24.86
CA PHE A 116 6.35 -2.30 -25.26
C PHE A 116 5.42 -1.14 -24.86
N LEU A 117 5.64 -0.54 -23.69
CA LEU A 117 4.85 0.59 -23.21
C LEU A 117 4.97 1.82 -24.13
N TRP A 118 6.16 2.05 -24.68
CA TRP A 118 6.38 3.13 -25.66
C TRP A 118 5.53 2.89 -26.91
N VAL A 119 5.48 1.66 -27.43
CA VAL A 119 4.61 1.30 -28.57
C VAL A 119 3.14 1.52 -28.23
N HIS A 120 2.70 1.11 -27.04
CA HIS A 120 1.33 1.28 -26.59
C HIS A 120 0.89 2.75 -26.56
N LEU A 121 1.70 3.61 -25.94
CA LEU A 121 1.45 5.05 -25.83
C LEU A 121 1.48 5.75 -27.19
N SER A 122 2.51 5.47 -27.99
CA SER A 122 2.65 6.01 -29.35
C SER A 122 1.48 5.62 -30.26
N LEU A 123 1.03 4.36 -30.18
CA LEU A 123 -0.16 3.92 -30.91
C LEU A 123 -1.43 4.63 -30.47
N ARG A 124 -1.63 4.86 -29.16
CA ARG A 124 -2.80 5.59 -28.66
C ARG A 124 -2.83 7.00 -29.23
N ASN A 125 -1.68 7.68 -29.26
CA ASN A 125 -1.56 9.02 -29.86
C ASN A 125 -1.87 9.02 -31.37
N LEU A 126 -1.41 8.02 -32.11
CA LEU A 126 -1.69 7.89 -33.54
C LEU A 126 -3.16 7.57 -33.83
N LYS A 127 -3.80 6.73 -33.02
CA LYS A 127 -5.24 6.40 -33.19
C LYS A 127 -6.12 7.64 -33.11
N ILE A 128 -5.81 8.56 -32.19
CA ILE A 128 -6.52 9.84 -32.08
C ILE A 128 -6.42 10.62 -33.39
N GLY A 129 -5.23 10.66 -34.02
CA GLY A 129 -5.04 11.31 -35.32
C GLY A 129 -5.86 10.65 -36.43
N ILE A 130 -5.84 9.32 -36.50
CA ILE A 130 -6.61 8.56 -37.49
C ILE A 130 -8.11 8.83 -37.33
N GLU A 131 -8.62 8.77 -36.10
CA GLU A 131 -10.03 9.02 -35.77
C GLU A 131 -10.44 10.48 -36.03
N SER A 132 -9.49 11.42 -35.92
CA SER A 132 -9.69 12.84 -36.25
C SER A 132 -9.64 13.13 -37.75
N GLY A 133 -9.36 12.12 -38.60
CA GLY A 133 -9.27 12.27 -40.05
C GLY A 133 -7.92 12.81 -40.55
N ASP A 134 -6.84 12.69 -39.77
CA ASP A 134 -5.50 13.06 -40.21
C ASP A 134 -5.14 12.32 -41.51
N THR A 135 -4.61 13.05 -42.50
CA THR A 135 -4.11 12.42 -43.73
C THR A 135 -2.90 11.52 -43.45
N ASP A 136 -2.65 10.54 -44.31
CA ASP A 136 -1.46 9.70 -44.27
C ASP A 136 -0.16 10.49 -44.02
N THR A 137 0.01 11.63 -44.70
CA THR A 137 1.20 12.48 -44.53
C THR A 137 1.29 13.12 -43.14
N MET A 138 0.16 13.50 -42.55
CA MET A 138 0.08 14.05 -41.19
C MET A 138 0.41 12.97 -40.15
N LEU A 139 -0.13 11.75 -40.34
CA LEU A 139 0.14 10.61 -39.47
C LEU A 139 1.63 10.24 -39.44
N ILE A 140 2.29 10.22 -40.60
CA ILE A 140 3.73 9.96 -40.68
C ILE A 140 4.55 11.09 -40.04
N LYS A 141 4.18 12.36 -40.25
CA LYS A 141 4.83 13.50 -39.56
C LYS A 141 4.70 13.38 -38.04
N ARG A 142 3.49 13.07 -37.56
CA ARG A 142 3.19 12.87 -36.14
C ARG A 142 4.05 11.75 -35.55
N LEU A 143 4.10 10.60 -36.23
CA LEU A 143 4.91 9.45 -35.83
C LEU A 143 6.42 9.79 -35.76
N LYS A 144 6.94 10.49 -36.76
CA LYS A 144 8.35 10.90 -36.80
C LYS A 144 8.68 11.94 -35.72
N GLY A 145 7.72 12.77 -35.33
CA GLY A 145 7.85 13.74 -34.24
C GLY A 145 7.75 13.15 -32.82
N LEU A 146 7.35 11.88 -32.65
CA LEU A 146 7.30 11.27 -31.32
C LEU A 146 8.71 11.13 -30.72
N PRO A 147 8.88 11.42 -29.41
CA PRO A 147 10.16 11.29 -28.73
C PRO A 147 10.61 9.83 -28.62
N GLY A 148 11.92 9.61 -28.53
CA GLY A 148 12.50 8.25 -28.42
C GLY A 148 12.42 7.66 -27.02
N ASP A 149 12.38 8.49 -25.99
CA ASP A 149 12.32 8.10 -24.58
C ASP A 149 10.91 8.22 -23.99
N LEU A 150 10.65 7.49 -22.91
CA LEU A 150 9.35 7.50 -22.22
C LEU A 150 9.05 8.81 -21.49
N GLU A 151 10.08 9.46 -20.93
CA GLU A 151 9.93 10.70 -20.16
C GLU A 151 9.32 11.81 -21.03
N ASN A 152 9.92 12.07 -22.19
CA ASN A 152 9.39 13.02 -23.16
C ASN A 152 8.05 12.57 -23.76
N LEU A 153 7.79 11.26 -23.83
CA LEU A 153 6.50 10.74 -24.28
C LEU A 153 5.37 11.02 -23.29
N TYR A 154 5.67 11.18 -22.00
CA TYR A 154 4.73 11.70 -20.99
C TYR A 154 4.68 13.23 -20.98
N ALA A 155 5.84 13.89 -21.04
CA ALA A 155 5.94 15.35 -20.93
C ALA A 155 5.29 16.08 -22.11
N SER A 156 5.48 15.61 -23.34
CA SER A 156 4.98 16.29 -24.54
C SER A 156 3.45 16.41 -24.59
N PRO A 157 2.67 15.32 -24.40
CA PRO A 157 1.21 15.40 -24.30
C PRO A 157 0.75 16.27 -23.13
N TRP A 158 1.43 16.19 -21.98
CA TRP A 158 1.13 17.03 -20.82
C TRP A 158 1.26 18.53 -21.14
N LEU A 159 2.40 18.93 -21.71
CA LEU A 159 2.68 20.31 -22.10
C LEU A 159 1.63 20.81 -23.09
N HIS A 160 1.34 20.04 -24.13
CA HIS A 160 0.35 20.44 -25.14
C HIS A 160 -1.05 20.64 -24.56
N LEU A 161 -1.48 19.78 -23.62
CA LEU A 161 -2.81 19.85 -23.01
C LEU A 161 -2.95 20.96 -21.96
N ASN A 162 -1.86 21.33 -21.29
CA ASN A 162 -1.92 22.17 -20.08
C ASN A 162 -1.21 23.53 -20.21
N ILE A 163 -0.55 23.83 -21.33
CA ILE A 163 0.17 25.09 -21.54
C ILE A 163 -0.76 26.32 -21.51
N ASP A 164 -1.95 26.22 -22.10
CA ASP A 164 -2.90 27.34 -22.25
C ASP A 164 -4.09 27.29 -21.28
N SER A 165 -4.13 26.31 -20.37
CA SER A 165 -5.28 26.09 -19.49
C SER A 165 -4.83 25.90 -18.02
N PRO A 166 -4.74 26.99 -17.24
CA PRO A 166 -4.41 26.89 -15.81
C PRO A 166 -5.43 26.01 -15.06
N VAL A 167 -6.70 26.01 -15.51
CA VAL A 167 -7.76 25.18 -14.95
C VAL A 167 -7.52 23.69 -15.20
N TYR A 168 -7.04 23.29 -16.39
CA TYR A 168 -6.78 21.88 -16.68
C TYR A 168 -5.57 21.38 -15.90
N ARG A 169 -4.52 22.22 -15.84
CA ARG A 169 -3.33 21.96 -15.05
C ARG A 169 -3.68 21.72 -13.58
N ASP A 170 -4.49 22.61 -13.02
CA ASP A 170 -4.95 22.58 -11.64
C ASP A 170 -5.71 21.27 -11.32
N ILE A 171 -6.62 20.86 -12.21
CA ILE A 171 -7.40 19.63 -12.04
C ILE A 171 -6.51 18.39 -12.14
N ALA A 172 -5.60 18.34 -13.12
CA ALA A 172 -4.78 17.16 -13.30
C ALA A 172 -3.73 16.99 -12.20
N ILE A 173 -3.17 18.09 -11.67
CA ILE A 173 -2.29 18.01 -10.48
C ILE A 173 -3.05 17.44 -9.28
N ARG A 174 -4.31 17.83 -9.05
CA ARG A 174 -5.13 17.20 -7.99
C ARG A 174 -5.30 15.71 -8.22
N TYR A 175 -5.59 15.28 -9.45
CA TYR A 175 -5.71 13.86 -9.77
C TYR A 175 -4.41 13.08 -9.57
N PHE A 176 -3.26 13.65 -9.94
CA PHE A 176 -1.97 13.03 -9.61
C PHE A 176 -1.76 12.92 -8.11
N ARG A 177 -2.10 13.97 -7.34
CA ARG A 177 -1.98 13.93 -5.88
C ARG A 177 -2.88 12.88 -5.25
N TYR A 178 -4.13 12.73 -5.71
CA TYR A 178 -4.98 11.63 -5.27
C TYR A 178 -4.34 10.28 -5.61
N ALA A 179 -3.89 10.07 -6.85
CA ALA A 179 -3.28 8.80 -7.27
C ALA A 179 -1.97 8.48 -6.53
N LEU A 180 -1.24 9.49 -6.08
CA LEU A 180 -0.01 9.36 -5.29
C LEU A 180 -0.27 9.16 -3.79
N GLN A 181 -1.49 9.43 -3.31
CA GLN A 181 -1.84 9.14 -1.93
C GLN A 181 -1.89 7.64 -1.73
N LYS A 182 -1.05 7.16 -0.80
CA LYS A 182 -1.17 5.82 -0.27
C LYS A 182 -2.53 5.76 0.41
N THR A 183 -3.35 4.82 -0.05
CA THR A 183 -4.61 4.50 0.62
C THR A 183 -4.61 3.00 0.83
N PRO A 184 -3.78 2.44 1.73
CA PRO A 184 -3.84 1.04 2.09
C PRO A 184 -5.12 0.83 2.89
N GLY A 185 -6.21 0.71 2.15
CA GLY A 185 -7.55 0.50 2.66
C GLY A 185 -8.05 -0.85 2.20
N THR A 186 -8.60 -1.60 3.14
CA THR A 186 -9.57 -2.61 2.77
C THR A 186 -10.83 -1.87 2.35
N LEU A 187 -11.24 -1.97 1.09
CA LEU A 187 -12.56 -1.55 0.65
C LEU A 187 -13.46 -2.77 0.59
N LEU A 188 -14.66 -2.62 1.11
CA LEU A 188 -15.70 -3.61 0.90
C LEU A 188 -16.35 -3.32 -0.44
N CYS A 189 -16.31 -4.30 -1.34
CA CYS A 189 -17.04 -4.25 -2.60
C CYS A 189 -17.96 -5.45 -2.73
N GLU A 190 -19.04 -5.29 -3.50
CA GLU A 190 -19.99 -6.38 -3.77
C GLU A 190 -19.25 -7.59 -4.34
N SER A 191 -19.46 -8.77 -3.75
CA SER A 191 -18.91 -10.00 -4.29
C SER A 191 -19.48 -10.27 -5.68
N MET A 192 -18.61 -10.69 -6.60
CA MET A 192 -19.03 -11.17 -7.91
C MET A 192 -19.91 -12.42 -7.82
N GLU A 193 -19.73 -13.24 -6.79
CA GLU A 193 -20.48 -14.49 -6.59
C GLU A 193 -21.81 -14.24 -5.87
N ASN A 194 -21.85 -13.25 -4.97
CA ASN A 194 -23.07 -12.88 -4.25
C ASN A 194 -23.14 -11.36 -3.98
N PRO A 195 -23.98 -10.59 -4.68
CA PRO A 195 -24.07 -9.13 -4.50
C PRO A 195 -24.62 -8.68 -3.12
N ASN A 196 -25.04 -9.61 -2.26
CA ASN A 196 -25.42 -9.37 -0.87
C ASN A 196 -24.27 -9.64 0.13
N VAL A 197 -23.11 -10.09 -0.35
CA VAL A 197 -21.90 -10.32 0.44
C VAL A 197 -20.86 -9.30 0.01
N LEU A 198 -20.23 -8.63 0.97
CA LEU A 198 -19.08 -7.78 0.69
C LEU A 198 -17.80 -8.57 0.83
N GLU A 199 -16.92 -8.45 -0.16
CA GLU A 199 -15.56 -8.97 -0.10
C GLU A 199 -14.58 -7.86 0.26
N HIS A 200 -13.59 -8.22 1.07
CA HIS A 200 -12.48 -7.34 1.42
C HIS A 200 -11.52 -7.24 0.22
N ALA A 201 -11.52 -6.08 -0.43
CA ALA A 201 -10.53 -5.69 -1.42
C ALA A 201 -9.40 -4.93 -0.73
N THR A 202 -8.18 -5.46 -0.72
CA THR A 202 -7.01 -4.62 -0.43
C THR A 202 -6.76 -3.74 -1.64
N ILE A 203 -7.03 -2.45 -1.49
CA ILE A 203 -6.71 -1.46 -2.52
C ILE A 203 -5.64 -0.57 -1.92
N THR A 204 -4.61 -0.25 -2.72
CA THR A 204 -3.50 0.63 -2.32
C THR A 204 -3.64 2.03 -2.90
N GLN A 205 -4.60 2.21 -3.81
CA GLN A 205 -4.87 3.41 -4.58
C GLN A 205 -6.29 3.91 -4.33
N PRO A 206 -6.55 5.21 -4.51
CA PRO A 206 -7.90 5.72 -4.36
C PRO A 206 -8.87 5.09 -5.35
N THR A 207 -10.12 4.94 -4.93
CA THR A 207 -11.22 4.65 -5.84
C THR A 207 -11.71 5.89 -6.57
N LEU A 208 -12.31 5.65 -7.73
CA LEU A 208 -12.96 6.71 -8.50
C LEU A 208 -14.10 7.37 -7.70
N GLY A 209 -14.82 6.62 -6.86
CA GLY A 209 -15.84 7.18 -5.97
C GLY A 209 -15.26 8.15 -4.94
N GLN A 210 -14.10 7.85 -4.35
CA GLN A 210 -13.43 8.74 -3.38
C GLN A 210 -13.05 10.05 -4.06
N ILE A 211 -12.44 9.97 -5.25
CA ILE A 211 -12.04 11.15 -6.02
C ILE A 211 -13.26 11.96 -6.46
N MET A 212 -14.35 11.29 -6.87
CA MET A 212 -15.60 11.96 -7.25
C MET A 212 -16.18 12.76 -6.07
N CYS A 213 -16.27 12.18 -4.88
CA CYS A 213 -16.71 12.89 -3.68
C CYS A 213 -15.72 14.00 -3.28
N ALA A 214 -14.42 13.79 -3.45
CA ALA A 214 -13.40 14.80 -3.16
C ALA A 214 -13.55 16.06 -4.06
N GLU A 215 -13.88 15.87 -5.33
CA GLU A 215 -14.09 16.94 -6.32
C GLU A 215 -15.50 17.56 -6.30
N THR A 216 -16.44 16.99 -5.56
CA THR A 216 -17.85 17.44 -5.53
C THR A 216 -18.26 17.76 -4.09
N PRO A 217 -17.85 18.93 -3.54
CA PRO A 217 -18.03 19.25 -2.13
C PRO A 217 -19.50 19.35 -1.73
N GLU A 218 -20.40 19.77 -2.62
CA GLU A 218 -21.84 19.80 -2.36
C GLU A 218 -22.39 18.40 -2.13
N LEU A 219 -21.99 17.45 -2.98
CA LEU A 219 -22.36 16.04 -2.89
C LEU A 219 -21.79 15.44 -1.60
N ARG A 220 -20.48 15.62 -1.35
CA ARG A 220 -19.80 15.14 -0.14
C ARG A 220 -20.49 15.64 1.13
N ASN A 221 -20.73 16.94 1.24
CA ASN A 221 -21.38 17.54 2.40
C ASN A 221 -22.82 17.07 2.57
N ALA A 222 -23.57 16.89 1.48
CA ALA A 222 -24.93 16.36 1.52
C ALA A 222 -24.97 14.90 2.02
N ILE A 223 -23.97 14.09 1.67
CA ILE A 223 -23.86 12.71 2.13
C ILE A 223 -23.48 12.67 3.61
N LEU A 224 -22.41 13.38 3.99
CA LEU A 224 -21.88 13.35 5.35
C LEU A 224 -22.84 13.94 6.38
N ARG A 225 -23.57 15.02 6.05
CA ARG A 225 -24.43 15.74 7.03
C ARG A 225 -25.87 15.26 7.10
N ARG A 226 -26.44 14.77 5.99
CA ARG A 226 -27.89 14.52 5.89
C ARG A 226 -28.24 13.04 5.70
N GLY A 227 -27.24 12.16 5.60
CA GLY A 227 -27.48 10.76 5.23
C GLY A 227 -28.31 10.64 3.95
N SER A 228 -28.17 11.62 3.04
CA SER A 228 -29.03 11.74 1.87
C SER A 228 -28.97 10.44 1.06
N ARG A 229 -30.13 9.85 0.75
CA ARG A 229 -30.18 8.74 -0.21
C ARG A 229 -29.66 9.24 -1.55
N LEU A 230 -28.47 8.79 -1.91
CA LEU A 230 -27.93 9.04 -3.24
C LEU A 230 -28.64 8.15 -4.23
N ASP A 231 -29.04 8.75 -5.34
CA ASP A 231 -29.45 8.01 -6.52
C ASP A 231 -28.22 7.40 -7.20
N ALA A 232 -28.22 6.08 -7.36
CA ALA A 232 -27.14 5.33 -8.01
C ALA A 232 -26.85 5.85 -9.44
N VAL A 233 -27.87 6.36 -10.13
CA VAL A 233 -27.73 6.96 -11.46
C VAL A 233 -26.88 8.22 -11.41
N THR A 234 -27.07 9.06 -10.38
CA THR A 234 -26.29 10.29 -10.19
C THR A 234 -24.82 9.98 -9.94
N ILE A 235 -24.52 8.97 -9.10
CA ILE A 235 -23.15 8.53 -8.82
C ILE A 235 -22.48 7.99 -10.08
N SER A 236 -23.14 7.10 -10.83
CA SER A 236 -22.56 6.51 -12.05
C SER A 236 -22.27 7.58 -13.10
N ARG A 237 -23.18 8.55 -13.27
CA ARG A 237 -22.98 9.71 -14.16
C ARG A 237 -21.76 10.53 -13.73
N ASP A 238 -21.63 10.86 -12.46
CA ASP A 238 -20.57 11.74 -11.98
C ASP A 238 -19.21 11.02 -11.93
N CYS A 239 -19.18 9.72 -11.59
CA CYS A 239 -18.01 8.85 -11.79
C CYS A 239 -17.56 8.83 -13.26
N THR A 240 -18.49 8.72 -14.21
CA THR A 240 -18.17 8.73 -15.64
C THR A 240 -17.55 10.06 -16.08
N LYS A 241 -18.05 11.19 -15.55
CA LYS A 241 -17.45 12.51 -15.80
C LYS A 241 -16.03 12.60 -15.26
N ILE A 242 -15.79 12.15 -14.03
CA ILE A 242 -14.46 12.17 -13.39
C ILE A 242 -13.50 11.25 -14.14
N LYS A 243 -13.92 10.05 -14.53
CA LYS A 243 -13.12 9.14 -15.36
C LYS A 243 -12.67 9.80 -16.66
N ARG A 244 -13.59 10.44 -17.39
CA ARG A 244 -13.27 11.16 -18.64
C ARG A 244 -12.33 12.32 -18.38
N ALA A 245 -12.56 13.09 -17.32
CA ALA A 245 -11.70 14.20 -16.94
C ALA A 245 -10.29 13.72 -16.60
N LEU A 246 -10.15 12.58 -15.92
CA LEU A 246 -8.87 11.99 -15.57
C LEU A 246 -8.11 11.53 -16.82
N GLU A 247 -8.75 10.79 -17.72
CA GLU A 247 -8.13 10.31 -18.95
C GLU A 247 -7.69 11.46 -19.88
N THR A 248 -8.47 12.54 -19.93
CA THR A 248 -8.20 13.70 -20.80
C THR A 248 -7.20 14.68 -20.21
N LYS A 249 -7.35 15.07 -18.93
CA LYS A 249 -6.55 16.14 -18.31
C LYS A 249 -5.20 15.64 -17.82
N CYS A 250 -5.09 14.37 -17.42
CA CYS A 250 -3.83 13.76 -16.98
C CYS A 250 -2.98 13.22 -18.14
N ALA A 251 -3.26 13.64 -19.38
CA ALA A 251 -2.52 13.22 -20.57
C ALA A 251 -2.39 11.69 -20.73
N GLY A 252 -3.35 10.92 -20.20
CA GLY A 252 -3.33 9.46 -20.21
C GLY A 252 -2.31 8.81 -19.27
N MET A 253 -1.70 9.54 -18.32
CA MET A 253 -0.81 8.98 -17.31
C MET A 253 -1.54 8.21 -16.20
N LEU A 254 -2.83 8.51 -16.00
CA LEU A 254 -3.70 7.81 -15.07
C LEU A 254 -4.75 7.01 -15.85
N GLU A 255 -5.18 5.89 -15.26
CA GLU A 255 -6.28 5.07 -15.76
C GLU A 255 -7.15 4.52 -14.63
N VAL A 256 -8.39 4.17 -14.97
CA VAL A 256 -9.34 3.59 -14.04
C VAL A 256 -9.39 2.08 -14.26
N ARG A 257 -8.98 1.31 -13.24
CA ARG A 257 -8.89 -0.15 -13.28
C ARG A 257 -9.83 -0.79 -12.26
N PRO A 258 -10.44 -1.94 -12.58
CA PRO A 258 -11.23 -2.70 -11.61
C PRO A 258 -10.39 -3.10 -10.38
N ALA A 259 -10.99 -3.09 -9.20
CA ALA A 259 -10.36 -3.61 -7.98
C ALA A 259 -10.13 -5.13 -8.08
N ILE A 260 -9.04 -5.59 -7.45
CA ILE A 260 -8.58 -6.99 -7.47
C ILE A 260 -8.26 -7.40 -6.01
N THR A 261 -8.51 -8.65 -5.63
CA THR A 261 -8.09 -9.22 -4.33
C THR A 261 -6.57 -9.39 -4.23
N LEU A 262 -6.08 -9.63 -3.01
CA LEU A 262 -4.72 -10.13 -2.73
C LEU A 262 -4.33 -11.36 -3.56
N PHE A 263 -5.31 -12.18 -3.96
CA PHE A 263 -5.09 -13.40 -4.76
C PHE A 263 -5.29 -13.18 -6.26
N GLY A 264 -5.34 -11.93 -6.73
CA GLY A 264 -5.48 -11.63 -8.16
C GLY A 264 -6.89 -11.85 -8.71
N ARG A 265 -7.90 -12.11 -7.86
CA ARG A 265 -9.29 -12.28 -8.30
C ARG A 265 -9.96 -10.93 -8.48
N ARG A 266 -10.70 -10.77 -9.56
CA ARG A 266 -11.50 -9.57 -9.80
C ARG A 266 -12.72 -9.57 -8.87
N LEU A 267 -12.96 -8.43 -8.23
CA LEU A 267 -14.06 -8.29 -7.27
C LEU A 267 -15.25 -7.51 -7.81
N VAL A 268 -15.03 -6.62 -8.78
CA VAL A 268 -16.04 -5.68 -9.25
C VAL A 268 -16.41 -6.00 -10.70
N PRO A 269 -17.69 -6.02 -11.10
CA PRO A 269 -18.07 -6.29 -12.48
C PRO A 269 -17.51 -5.24 -13.47
N LYS A 270 -17.56 -5.55 -14.77
CA LYS A 270 -17.08 -4.66 -15.87
C LYS A 270 -18.06 -3.56 -16.24
N ASP A 271 -19.13 -3.40 -15.49
CA ASP A 271 -20.24 -2.52 -15.78
C ASP A 271 -20.00 -1.07 -15.31
N GLU A 272 -20.64 -0.12 -15.99
CA GLU A 272 -20.53 1.31 -15.65
C GLU A 272 -21.20 1.67 -14.32
N SER A 273 -22.13 0.83 -13.84
CA SER A 273 -22.76 0.95 -12.53
C SER A 273 -21.77 0.78 -11.37
N SER A 274 -20.70 0.03 -11.59
CA SER A 274 -19.72 -0.28 -10.54
C SER A 274 -18.46 0.59 -10.60
N LEU A 275 -18.44 1.63 -11.47
CA LEU A 275 -17.27 2.50 -11.68
C LEU A 275 -16.76 3.13 -10.39
N MET A 276 -17.65 3.42 -9.43
CA MET A 276 -17.28 4.01 -8.15
C MET A 276 -16.26 3.16 -7.35
N TRP A 277 -16.24 1.83 -7.56
CA TRP A 277 -15.36 0.88 -6.88
C TRP A 277 -14.05 0.64 -7.61
N TRP A 278 -13.89 1.19 -8.81
CA TRP A 278 -12.67 1.01 -9.58
C TRP A 278 -11.59 1.91 -9.02
N ARG A 279 -10.36 1.39 -8.97
CA ARG A 279 -9.19 2.13 -8.50
C ARG A 279 -8.63 3.01 -9.60
N VAL A 280 -8.05 4.13 -9.20
CA VAL A 280 -7.31 5.03 -10.07
C VAL A 280 -5.82 4.75 -9.92
N ASP A 281 -5.20 4.33 -11.01
CA ASP A 281 -3.82 3.87 -11.05
C ASP A 281 -3.00 4.67 -12.07
N PHE A 282 -1.70 4.74 -11.85
CA PHE A 282 -0.79 5.05 -12.94
C PHE A 282 -0.85 3.95 -13.99
N ILE A 283 -0.80 4.34 -15.26
CA ILE A 283 -0.82 3.37 -16.36
C ILE A 283 0.32 2.35 -16.26
N HIS A 284 1.44 2.78 -15.68
CA HIS A 284 2.63 1.98 -15.43
C HIS A 284 3.49 2.64 -14.35
N ARG A 285 4.35 1.87 -13.69
CA ARG A 285 5.34 2.36 -12.71
C ARG A 285 6.19 3.51 -13.27
N THR A 286 6.53 3.48 -14.55
CA THR A 286 7.32 4.55 -15.19
C THR A 286 6.60 5.89 -15.25
N ALA A 287 5.26 5.93 -15.30
CA ALA A 287 4.50 7.18 -15.23
C ALA A 287 4.50 7.76 -13.80
N HIS A 288 4.45 6.87 -12.79
CA HIS A 288 4.64 7.26 -11.39
C HIS A 288 6.05 7.84 -11.20
N VAL A 289 7.09 7.08 -11.55
CA VAL A 289 8.50 7.50 -11.45
C VAL A 289 8.77 8.78 -12.23
N PHE A 290 8.18 8.92 -13.43
CA PHE A 290 8.25 10.18 -14.18
C PHE A 290 7.78 11.37 -13.35
N LEU A 291 6.63 11.26 -12.66
CA LEU A 291 6.10 12.36 -11.87
C LEU A 291 6.84 12.57 -10.54
N THR A 292 7.37 11.52 -9.92
CA THR A 292 7.97 11.58 -8.58
C THR A 292 9.48 11.75 -8.56
N ASP A 293 10.19 11.36 -9.62
CA ASP A 293 11.65 11.24 -9.58
C ASP A 293 12.34 12.13 -10.64
N THR A 294 11.60 12.68 -11.61
CA THR A 294 12.17 13.58 -12.64
C THR A 294 11.98 15.06 -12.31
N GLU A 295 12.88 15.91 -12.81
CA GLU A 295 12.78 17.37 -12.66
C GLU A 295 11.52 17.94 -13.33
N ILE A 296 11.14 17.40 -14.49
CA ILE A 296 9.92 17.77 -15.20
C ILE A 296 8.70 17.41 -14.34
N GLY A 297 8.66 16.19 -13.81
CA GLY A 297 7.61 15.72 -12.90
C GLY A 297 7.44 16.62 -11.67
N HIS A 298 8.55 16.96 -11.00
CA HIS A 298 8.53 17.89 -9.88
C HIS A 298 7.99 19.27 -10.26
N THR A 299 8.40 19.80 -11.41
CA THR A 299 7.91 21.09 -11.92
C THR A 299 6.41 21.07 -12.22
N ILE A 300 5.89 19.93 -12.71
CA ILE A 300 4.45 19.72 -12.90
C ILE A 300 3.73 19.82 -11.55
N MET A 301 4.24 19.11 -10.53
CA MET A 301 3.60 18.97 -9.22
C MET A 301 3.67 20.24 -8.33
N GLN A 302 4.63 21.13 -8.59
CA GLN A 302 4.80 22.41 -7.87
C GLN A 302 3.79 23.49 -8.28
N GLY A 303 3.13 23.37 -9.45
CA GLY A 303 2.30 24.43 -10.02
C GLY A 303 0.92 24.66 -9.39
N HIS A 304 0.66 24.22 -8.16
CA HIS A 304 -0.68 24.16 -7.56
C HIS A 304 -0.75 24.78 -6.15
N ASN A 305 -1.81 25.55 -5.89
CA ASN A 305 -2.02 26.31 -4.64
C ASN A 305 -2.67 25.52 -3.49
N THR A 306 -3.39 24.43 -3.76
CA THR A 306 -3.99 23.57 -2.73
C THR A 306 -2.88 22.77 -2.03
N PRO A 307 -2.79 22.77 -0.70
CA PRO A 307 -1.83 21.96 0.03
C PRO A 307 -2.04 20.45 -0.18
N GLN A 308 -0.97 19.66 -0.08
CA GLN A 308 -1.06 18.19 -0.13
C GLN A 308 -1.98 17.65 0.97
N LEU A 309 -1.89 18.21 2.17
CA LEU A 309 -2.77 17.88 3.31
C LEU A 309 -4.24 18.10 2.97
N GLU A 310 -4.61 19.26 2.42
CA GLU A 310 -6.00 19.53 2.04
C GLU A 310 -6.52 18.53 0.99
N THR A 311 -5.65 18.09 0.07
CA THR A 311 -5.99 17.07 -0.91
C THR A 311 -6.26 15.73 -0.22
N ALA A 312 -5.42 15.34 0.75
CA ALA A 312 -5.55 14.10 1.50
C ALA A 312 -6.80 14.09 2.37
N THR A 313 -7.09 15.18 3.07
CA THR A 313 -8.32 15.36 3.85
C THR A 313 -9.56 15.22 2.95
N LYS A 314 -9.58 15.87 1.78
CA LYS A 314 -10.72 15.76 0.84
C LYS A 314 -10.93 14.33 0.33
N LEU A 315 -9.85 13.59 0.09
CA LEU A 315 -9.95 12.20 -0.35
C LEU A 315 -10.51 11.30 0.75
N LEU A 316 -10.05 11.49 2.00
CA LEU A 316 -10.53 10.75 3.15
C LEU A 316 -12.00 11.07 3.48
N GLU A 317 -12.40 12.35 3.43
CA GLU A 317 -13.82 12.73 3.51
C GLU A 317 -14.65 12.09 2.39
N GLY A 318 -14.07 11.94 1.19
CA GLY A 318 -14.67 11.21 0.08
C GLY A 318 -14.89 9.72 0.40
N LEU A 319 -13.96 9.08 1.11
CA LEU A 319 -14.13 7.71 1.60
C LEU A 319 -15.26 7.60 2.62
N LEU A 320 -15.32 8.51 3.59
CA LEU A 320 -16.40 8.55 4.58
C LEU A 320 -17.77 8.65 3.89
N ALA A 321 -17.87 9.49 2.85
CA ALA A 321 -19.09 9.64 2.07
C ALA A 321 -19.49 8.33 1.36
N ILE A 322 -18.53 7.57 0.83
CA ILE A 322 -18.80 6.27 0.21
C ILE A 322 -19.31 5.26 1.23
N PHE A 323 -18.77 5.23 2.44
CA PHE A 323 -19.27 4.32 3.49
C PHE A 323 -20.69 4.68 3.93
N CYS A 324 -21.00 5.97 4.08
CA CYS A 324 -22.38 6.41 4.31
C CYS A 324 -23.32 5.97 3.17
N PHE A 325 -22.87 6.07 1.92
CA PHE A 325 -23.65 5.61 0.78
C PHE A 325 -23.91 4.10 0.82
N LEU A 326 -22.87 3.28 1.02
CA LEU A 326 -22.99 1.83 1.10
C LEU A 326 -23.96 1.40 2.19
N HIS A 327 -23.80 1.98 3.38
CA HIS A 327 -24.68 1.69 4.49
C HIS A 327 -26.13 2.07 4.16
N SER A 328 -26.36 3.22 3.50
CA SER A 328 -27.73 3.64 3.12
C SER A 328 -28.40 2.73 2.08
N GLN A 329 -27.63 2.09 1.21
CA GLN A 329 -28.15 1.25 0.12
C GLN A 329 -28.27 -0.22 0.52
N LYS A 330 -27.32 -0.72 1.31
CA LYS A 330 -27.15 -2.16 1.59
C LYS A 330 -27.24 -2.50 3.07
N GLY A 331 -27.19 -1.52 3.97
CA GLY A 331 -27.17 -1.74 5.42
C GLY A 331 -25.90 -2.41 5.94
N LEU A 332 -24.80 -2.36 5.16
CA LEU A 332 -23.56 -3.05 5.49
C LEU A 332 -22.50 -2.05 6.00
N PRO A 333 -21.80 -2.35 7.11
CA PRO A 333 -20.78 -1.47 7.68
C PRO A 333 -19.49 -1.47 6.83
N GLY A 334 -18.86 -0.31 6.68
CA GLY A 334 -17.48 -0.19 6.18
C GLY A 334 -16.44 -0.62 7.22
N PRO A 335 -15.20 -0.97 6.84
CA PRO A 335 -14.17 -1.40 7.78
C PRO A 335 -13.64 -0.21 8.60
N ALA A 336 -13.75 -0.28 9.93
CA ALA A 336 -13.38 0.82 10.81
C ALA A 336 -11.86 0.92 10.97
N LEU A 337 -11.15 -0.20 11.14
CA LEU A 337 -9.70 -0.24 11.26
C LEU A 337 -8.99 0.27 10.00
N GLY A 338 -9.47 -0.13 8.82
CA GLY A 338 -8.91 0.35 7.55
C GLY A 338 -9.07 1.87 7.37
N LEU A 339 -10.17 2.44 7.88
CA LEU A 339 -10.39 3.87 7.89
C LEU A 339 -9.48 4.59 8.89
N LEU A 340 -9.36 4.06 10.11
CA LEU A 340 -8.50 4.66 11.14
C LEU A 340 -7.02 4.67 10.74
N ASN A 341 -6.55 3.63 10.05
CA ASN A 341 -5.21 3.63 9.48
C ASN A 341 -5.01 4.82 8.51
N GLN A 342 -5.97 5.10 7.63
CA GLN A 342 -5.87 6.25 6.71
C GLN A 342 -5.95 7.60 7.45
N VAL A 343 -6.72 7.67 8.54
CA VAL A 343 -6.74 8.85 9.42
C VAL A 343 -5.37 9.03 10.09
N ASN A 344 -4.72 7.95 10.53
CA ASN A 344 -3.38 7.98 11.12
C ASN A 344 -2.30 8.36 10.08
N GLU A 345 -2.42 7.92 8.83
CA GLU A 345 -1.48 8.27 7.76
C GLU A 345 -1.44 9.77 7.49
N LEU A 346 -2.56 10.49 7.63
CA LEU A 346 -2.54 11.95 7.58
C LEU A 346 -1.57 12.54 8.61
N ALA A 347 -1.54 11.97 9.82
CA ALA A 347 -0.64 12.39 10.89
C ALA A 347 0.82 12.04 10.59
N GLU A 348 1.08 10.85 10.03
CA GLU A 348 2.43 10.41 9.68
C GLU A 348 3.04 11.21 8.52
N ASP A 349 2.25 11.45 7.47
CA ASP A 349 2.72 12.11 6.23
C ASP A 349 2.83 13.64 6.37
N HIS A 350 2.04 14.25 7.26
CA HIS A 350 1.94 15.72 7.39
C HIS A 350 2.26 16.27 8.78
N GLY A 351 2.79 15.43 9.67
CA GLY A 351 3.24 15.82 11.01
C GLY A 351 2.14 16.51 11.83
N ILE A 352 2.49 17.61 12.51
CA ILE A 352 1.58 18.29 13.47
C ILE A 352 0.28 18.79 12.81
N GLN A 353 0.35 19.29 11.57
CA GLN A 353 -0.85 19.73 10.84
C GLN A 353 -1.73 18.54 10.46
N GLY A 354 -1.09 17.43 10.04
CA GLY A 354 -1.75 16.15 9.81
C GLY A 354 -2.49 15.62 11.03
N VAL A 355 -1.83 15.62 12.20
CA VAL A 355 -2.45 15.22 13.48
C VAL A 355 -3.67 16.08 13.80
N ARG A 356 -3.59 17.40 13.57
CA ARG A 356 -4.71 18.31 13.82
C ARG A 356 -5.92 17.97 12.96
N GLU A 357 -5.71 17.71 11.67
CA GLU A 357 -6.81 17.34 10.78
C GLU A 357 -7.32 15.93 11.03
N ALA A 358 -6.44 14.98 11.36
CA ALA A 358 -6.86 13.65 11.78
C ALA A 358 -7.81 13.73 12.99
N ILE A 359 -7.43 14.51 14.02
CA ILE A 359 -8.27 14.74 15.21
C ILE A 359 -9.57 15.47 14.86
N SER A 360 -9.56 16.42 13.91
CA SER A 360 -10.76 17.16 13.50
C SER A 360 -11.83 16.25 12.88
N MET A 361 -11.41 15.13 12.28
CA MET A 361 -12.29 14.14 11.66
C MET A 361 -12.86 13.11 12.65
N LEU A 362 -12.22 12.89 13.79
CA LEU A 362 -12.60 11.84 14.76
C LEU A 362 -14.06 11.91 15.24
N PRO A 363 -14.68 13.08 15.51
CA PRO A 363 -16.07 13.14 15.93
C PRO A 363 -17.04 12.55 14.91
N LEU A 364 -16.79 12.79 13.62
CA LEU A 364 -17.59 12.24 12.52
C LEU A 364 -17.35 10.73 12.39
N VAL A 365 -16.10 10.27 12.51
CA VAL A 365 -15.76 8.85 12.46
C VAL A 365 -16.39 8.10 13.65
N GLU A 366 -16.39 8.69 14.85
CA GLU A 366 -17.03 8.14 16.03
C GLU A 366 -18.55 8.02 15.86
N GLU A 367 -19.19 9.06 15.31
CA GLU A 367 -20.62 9.04 15.00
C GLU A 367 -20.96 7.94 14.00
N MET A 368 -20.17 7.80 12.92
CA MET A 368 -20.33 6.73 11.94
C MET A 368 -20.14 5.35 12.56
N TYR A 369 -19.16 5.20 13.46
CA TYR A 369 -18.93 3.97 14.20
C TYR A 369 -20.11 3.65 15.10
N ARG A 370 -20.63 4.61 15.86
CA ARG A 370 -21.78 4.43 16.75
C ARG A 370 -23.05 4.02 16.01
N ASN A 371 -23.24 4.53 14.79
CA ASN A 371 -24.39 4.26 13.93
C ASN A 371 -24.24 3.02 13.03
N ASP A 372 -23.22 2.17 13.26
CA ASP A 372 -22.94 0.96 12.46
C ASP A 372 -22.72 1.23 10.95
N ILE A 373 -22.38 2.48 10.59
CA ILE A 373 -21.96 2.84 9.22
C ILE A 373 -20.57 2.27 8.96
N ILE A 374 -19.72 2.26 9.98
CA ILE A 374 -18.43 1.57 9.98
C ILE A 374 -18.32 0.66 11.21
N GLY A 375 -17.60 -0.44 11.07
CA GLY A 375 -17.34 -1.39 12.13
C GLY A 375 -16.72 -2.68 11.59
N ASP A 376 -15.77 -3.24 12.32
CA ASP A 376 -15.18 -4.53 11.99
C ASP A 376 -15.97 -5.62 12.72
N SER A 377 -16.88 -6.26 12.00
CA SER A 377 -17.74 -7.31 12.55
C SER A 377 -16.98 -8.63 12.63
N HIS A 378 -16.49 -8.98 13.82
CA HIS A 378 -16.16 -10.37 14.13
C HIS A 378 -17.38 -10.96 14.85
N TRP A 379 -18.08 -11.91 14.22
CA TRP A 379 -19.30 -12.52 14.76
C TRP A 379 -19.14 -13.18 16.14
N TYR A 380 -17.91 -13.35 16.62
CA TYR A 380 -17.54 -13.89 17.93
C TYR A 380 -16.90 -12.87 18.89
N MET A 381 -16.71 -11.60 18.46
CA MET A 381 -16.20 -10.53 19.31
C MET A 381 -17.20 -9.36 19.37
N PRO A 382 -17.47 -8.80 20.57
CA PRO A 382 -18.28 -7.63 20.80
C PRO A 382 -17.52 -6.48 20.20
N LYS A 383 -18.31 -5.54 19.70
CA LYS A 383 -17.83 -4.32 19.11
C LYS A 383 -16.93 -3.59 20.12
N PRO A 384 -15.63 -3.40 19.83
CA PRO A 384 -14.73 -2.70 20.73
C PRO A 384 -15.17 -1.25 20.88
N GLN A 385 -14.76 -0.60 21.97
CA GLN A 385 -15.05 0.82 22.14
C GLN A 385 -14.23 1.66 21.14
N PHE A 386 -14.78 2.80 20.70
CA PHE A 386 -14.14 3.61 19.67
C PHE A 386 -12.75 4.11 20.10
N LEU A 387 -12.60 4.59 21.34
CA LEU A 387 -11.30 5.02 21.86
C LEU A 387 -10.28 3.88 21.96
N SER A 388 -10.74 2.63 22.17
CA SER A 388 -9.87 1.46 22.13
C SER A 388 -9.27 1.23 20.74
N LEU A 389 -10.06 1.49 19.69
CA LEU A 389 -9.56 1.41 18.31
C LEU A 389 -8.51 2.49 18.03
N LEU A 390 -8.71 3.71 18.53
CA LEU A 390 -7.74 4.80 18.39
C LEU A 390 -6.45 4.57 19.18
N ALA A 391 -6.50 3.85 20.31
CA ALA A 391 -5.34 3.57 21.14
C ALA A 391 -4.26 2.75 20.43
N ARG A 392 -4.59 2.08 19.32
CA ARG A 392 -3.65 1.34 18.46
C ARG A 392 -2.54 2.25 17.93
N ASP A 393 -2.88 3.46 17.55
CA ASP A 393 -1.96 4.38 16.88
C ASP A 393 -1.38 5.39 17.87
N THR A 394 -0.06 5.49 17.90
CA THR A 394 0.67 6.35 18.86
C THR A 394 0.31 7.83 18.73
N ASN A 395 -0.11 8.27 17.55
CA ASN A 395 -0.47 9.67 17.27
C ASN A 395 -1.75 10.10 18.01
N PHE A 396 -2.62 9.17 18.40
CA PHE A 396 -3.89 9.49 19.07
C PHE A 396 -3.89 9.26 20.58
N HIS A 397 -2.80 8.76 21.17
CA HIS A 397 -2.72 8.50 22.61
C HIS A 397 -3.06 9.73 23.47
N SER A 398 -2.52 10.89 23.13
CA SER A 398 -2.79 12.14 23.85
C SER A 398 -4.27 12.53 23.81
N PHE A 399 -4.92 12.34 22.65
CA PHE A 399 -6.35 12.55 22.47
C PHE A 399 -7.17 11.56 23.31
N VAL A 400 -6.86 10.27 23.25
CA VAL A 400 -7.55 9.22 24.03
C VAL A 400 -7.46 9.51 25.53
N LEU A 401 -6.27 9.84 26.03
CA LEU A 401 -6.06 10.18 27.44
C LEU A 401 -6.84 11.45 27.85
N SER A 402 -6.89 12.45 26.97
CA SER A 402 -7.68 13.66 27.22
C SER A 402 -9.18 13.37 27.23
N ALA A 403 -9.67 12.53 26.31
CA ALA A 403 -11.08 12.16 26.21
C ALA A 403 -11.56 11.42 27.46
N ILE A 404 -10.77 10.45 27.95
CA ILE A 404 -11.04 9.72 29.19
C ILE A 404 -11.13 10.67 30.40
N LYS A 405 -10.19 11.63 30.50
CA LYS A 405 -10.21 12.63 31.59
C LYS A 405 -11.44 13.53 31.53
N SER A 406 -11.92 13.88 30.34
CA SER A 406 -13.09 14.75 30.16
C SER A 406 -14.44 14.05 30.33
N SER A 407 -14.49 12.71 30.23
CA SER A 407 -15.72 11.93 30.35
C SER A 407 -15.47 10.64 31.15
N PRO A 408 -15.36 10.74 32.49
CA PRO A 408 -14.96 9.63 33.35
C PRO A 408 -16.00 8.48 33.44
N SER A 409 -17.18 8.64 32.83
CA SER A 409 -18.25 7.64 32.86
C SER A 409 -18.10 6.56 31.78
N GLU A 410 -17.70 6.91 30.54
CA GLU A 410 -17.41 5.96 29.46
C GLU A 410 -16.49 6.61 28.40
N PRO A 411 -15.46 5.89 27.90
CA PRO A 411 -15.04 4.55 28.30
C PRO A 411 -14.17 4.52 29.56
N SER A 412 -14.26 3.45 30.35
CA SER A 412 -13.37 3.24 31.49
C SER A 412 -11.92 3.09 31.00
N PRO A 413 -10.92 3.68 31.69
CA PRO A 413 -9.50 3.41 31.43
C PRO A 413 -9.18 1.90 31.35
N THR A 414 -9.92 1.08 32.11
CA THR A 414 -9.81 -0.39 32.12
C THR A 414 -10.21 -1.02 30.79
N ASP A 415 -11.28 -0.54 30.16
CA ASP A 415 -11.79 -1.09 28.91
C ASP A 415 -10.83 -0.81 27.76
N VAL A 416 -10.34 0.43 27.68
CA VAL A 416 -9.34 0.84 26.68
C VAL A 416 -8.06 0.01 26.83
N LEU A 417 -7.59 -0.19 28.07
CA LEU A 417 -6.41 -1.01 28.33
C LEU A 417 -6.64 -2.48 27.93
N ARG A 418 -7.80 -3.06 28.28
CA ARG A 418 -8.17 -4.44 27.97
C ARG A 418 -8.17 -4.69 26.45
N ASP A 419 -8.79 -3.79 25.70
CA ASP A 419 -8.96 -3.94 24.25
C ASP A 419 -7.65 -3.65 23.49
N PHE A 420 -6.79 -2.80 24.05
CA PHE A 420 -5.48 -2.45 23.47
C PHE A 420 -4.43 -3.59 23.59
N LEU A 421 -4.44 -4.35 24.70
CA LEU A 421 -3.40 -5.35 24.98
C LEU A 421 -3.25 -6.46 23.90
N PRO A 422 -4.33 -7.06 23.37
CA PRO A 422 -4.22 -8.04 22.29
C PRO A 422 -3.59 -7.47 21.01
N GLU A 423 -3.86 -6.21 20.69
CA GLU A 423 -3.30 -5.54 19.50
C GLU A 423 -1.84 -5.15 19.70
N LEU A 424 -1.46 -4.71 20.90
CA LEU A 424 -0.06 -4.46 21.23
C LEU A 424 0.80 -5.73 21.03
N ARG A 425 0.24 -6.91 21.33
CA ARG A 425 0.90 -8.21 21.13
C ARG A 425 1.24 -8.49 19.66
N THR A 426 0.41 -8.06 18.72
CA THR A 426 0.64 -8.23 17.28
C THR A 426 1.61 -7.18 16.76
N GLN A 427 1.49 -5.92 17.22
CA GLN A 427 2.27 -4.78 16.73
C GLN A 427 3.74 -4.77 17.21
N ILE A 428 4.03 -5.21 18.44
CA ILE A 428 5.40 -5.25 18.98
C ILE A 428 6.37 -6.04 18.09
N ARG A 429 5.87 -7.00 17.30
CA ARG A 429 6.67 -7.81 16.36
C ARG A 429 7.41 -6.98 15.32
N PHE A 430 6.86 -5.84 14.92
CA PHE A 430 7.35 -5.01 13.83
C PHE A 430 7.69 -3.57 14.26
N ALA A 431 7.58 -3.27 15.55
CA ALA A 431 7.66 -1.92 16.07
C ALA A 431 9.10 -1.40 16.24
N SER A 432 9.25 -0.09 16.04
CA SER A 432 10.48 0.62 16.41
C SER A 432 10.62 0.72 17.94
N ARG A 433 11.83 1.04 18.42
CA ARG A 433 12.09 1.31 19.84
C ARG A 433 11.25 2.48 20.36
N ASP A 434 11.09 3.52 19.55
CA ASP A 434 10.42 4.75 19.95
C ASP A 434 8.91 4.52 20.05
N SER A 435 8.31 3.82 19.09
CA SER A 435 6.90 3.40 19.14
C SER A 435 6.61 2.53 20.36
N THR A 436 7.54 1.61 20.67
CA THR A 436 7.46 0.74 21.84
C THR A 436 7.44 1.54 23.15
N ALA A 437 8.32 2.54 23.28
CA ALA A 437 8.35 3.41 24.46
C ALA A 437 7.07 4.25 24.62
N ILE A 438 6.50 4.73 23.51
CA ILE A 438 5.26 5.52 23.51
C ILE A 438 4.08 4.67 24.00
N TRP A 439 3.90 3.45 23.49
CA TRP A 439 2.84 2.54 23.96
C TRP A 439 2.95 2.23 25.46
N PHE A 440 4.17 2.01 25.97
CA PHE A 440 4.36 1.80 27.42
C PHE A 440 4.01 3.03 28.24
N GLY A 441 4.43 4.22 27.80
CA GLY A 441 4.05 5.48 28.45
C GLY A 441 2.53 5.67 28.48
N PHE A 442 1.83 5.35 27.40
CA PHE A 442 0.37 5.38 27.34
C PHE A 442 -0.28 4.42 28.34
N MET A 443 0.17 3.17 28.42
CA MET A 443 -0.36 2.20 29.38
C MET A 443 -0.12 2.62 30.84
N GLN A 444 1.06 3.17 31.17
CA GLN A 444 1.33 3.70 32.51
C GLN A 444 0.35 4.81 32.89
N GLN A 445 0.01 5.69 31.95
CA GLN A 445 -0.96 6.75 32.19
C GLN A 445 -2.38 6.20 32.37
N LEU A 446 -2.78 5.15 31.64
CA LEU A 446 -4.07 4.48 31.87
C LEU A 446 -4.14 3.84 33.26
N VAL A 447 -3.09 3.15 33.70
CA VAL A 447 -3.01 2.57 35.05
C VAL A 447 -3.05 3.66 36.12
N ALA A 448 -2.35 4.78 35.91
CA ALA A 448 -2.41 5.94 36.80
C ALA A 448 -3.81 6.59 36.86
N MET A 449 -4.64 6.40 35.82
CA MET A 449 -6.06 6.80 35.81
C MET A 449 -7.00 5.77 36.45
N GLY A 450 -6.47 4.69 37.03
CA GLY A 450 -7.26 3.66 37.70
C GLY A 450 -7.68 2.49 36.81
N ALA A 451 -7.04 2.29 35.65
CA ALA A 451 -7.28 1.10 34.83
C ALA A 451 -6.91 -0.18 35.60
N SER A 452 -7.85 -1.13 35.69
CA SER A 452 -7.58 -2.45 36.24
C SER A 452 -6.78 -3.30 35.27
N LEU A 453 -5.71 -3.93 35.76
CA LEU A 453 -4.93 -4.94 35.03
C LEU A 453 -5.57 -6.33 35.09
N TYR A 454 -6.60 -6.51 35.92
CA TYR A 454 -7.33 -7.76 36.06
C TYR A 454 -8.48 -7.80 35.08
N THR A 455 -8.39 -8.67 34.07
CA THR A 455 -9.55 -9.08 33.28
C THR A 455 -10.37 -10.08 34.11
N ASN A 456 -11.16 -9.59 35.06
CA ASN A 456 -12.01 -10.45 35.92
C ASN A 456 -13.35 -10.84 35.28
N GLU A 457 -13.65 -10.36 34.08
CA GLU A 457 -14.78 -10.88 33.31
C GLU A 457 -14.29 -12.00 32.40
N LEU A 458 -15.01 -13.13 32.42
CA LEU A 458 -14.91 -14.19 31.41
C LEU A 458 -14.58 -13.56 30.07
N ASN A 459 -13.52 -14.06 29.41
CA ASN A 459 -13.36 -13.88 27.98
C ASN A 459 -14.71 -14.20 27.34
N ARG A 460 -15.48 -13.17 26.96
CA ARG A 460 -16.68 -13.37 26.16
C ARG A 460 -16.31 -13.89 24.75
N HIS A 461 -15.01 -14.12 24.47
CA HIS A 461 -14.39 -14.31 23.14
C HIS A 461 -13.59 -15.59 22.94
N SER A 462 -13.65 -16.58 23.84
CA SER A 462 -13.01 -17.88 23.58
C SER A 462 -14.02 -18.91 23.05
N SER A 463 -14.43 -18.79 21.78
CA SER A 463 -15.11 -19.88 21.07
C SER A 463 -14.13 -20.75 20.25
N HIS A 464 -12.83 -20.42 20.22
CA HIS A 464 -11.78 -21.21 19.57
C HIS A 464 -10.65 -21.60 20.52
N SER A 465 -11.03 -22.30 21.60
CA SER A 465 -10.19 -23.37 22.11
C SER A 465 -11.00 -24.64 22.00
N THR A 466 -10.53 -25.60 21.20
CA THR A 466 -10.97 -27.00 21.26
C THR A 466 -10.89 -27.46 22.71
N ALA A 467 -12.00 -27.40 23.42
CA ALA A 467 -12.16 -27.92 24.75
C ALA A 467 -12.17 -29.45 24.64
N VAL A 468 -11.01 -30.07 24.89
CA VAL A 468 -10.99 -31.47 25.31
C VAL A 468 -11.51 -31.48 26.74
N LEU A 469 -12.69 -32.05 26.94
CA LEU A 469 -13.24 -32.33 28.27
C LEU A 469 -12.24 -33.21 29.04
N GLY A 470 -11.65 -32.68 30.12
CA GLY A 470 -10.84 -33.47 31.05
C GLY A 470 -9.59 -32.80 31.60
N GLU A 471 -9.16 -31.62 31.11
CA GLU A 471 -8.02 -30.92 31.68
C GLU A 471 -8.42 -29.85 32.72
N PRO A 472 -7.67 -29.72 33.83
CA PRO A 472 -7.99 -28.80 34.91
C PRO A 472 -7.77 -27.34 34.48
N PHE A 473 -8.82 -26.53 34.68
CA PHE A 473 -8.85 -25.08 34.56
C PHE A 473 -7.88 -24.41 35.55
N VAL A 474 -6.58 -24.36 35.21
CA VAL A 474 -5.58 -23.60 35.98
C VAL A 474 -4.65 -22.86 35.03
N CYS A 475 -5.19 -21.92 34.26
CA CYS A 475 -4.39 -20.89 33.57
C CYS A 475 -5.30 -19.71 33.20
N ILE A 476 -5.80 -18.98 34.20
CA ILE A 476 -6.16 -17.57 33.98
C ILE A 476 -4.84 -16.81 33.95
N SER A 477 -4.06 -17.00 32.88
CA SER A 477 -3.00 -16.05 32.54
C SER A 477 -3.73 -14.77 32.13
N THR A 478 -3.62 -13.71 32.91
CA THR A 478 -4.06 -12.39 32.44
C THR A 478 -3.34 -12.13 31.11
N ASN A 479 -4.00 -11.46 30.14
CA ASN A 479 -3.35 -11.14 28.85
C ASN A 479 -1.97 -10.46 29.03
N PHE A 480 -1.76 -9.84 30.19
CA PHE A 480 -0.52 -9.29 30.71
C PHE A 480 0.64 -10.29 30.91
N VAL A 481 0.37 -11.50 31.43
CA VAL A 481 1.40 -12.56 31.61
C VAL A 481 1.84 -13.11 30.25
N SER A 482 0.98 -13.05 29.24
CA SER A 482 1.28 -13.55 27.89
C SER A 482 2.10 -12.58 27.02
N LEU A 483 2.17 -11.28 27.35
CA LEU A 483 2.93 -10.30 26.57
C LEU A 483 4.45 -10.57 26.62
N PRO A 484 5.06 -10.79 27.80
CA PRO A 484 6.44 -11.25 27.91
C PRO A 484 6.68 -12.59 27.21
N GLU A 485 5.75 -13.56 27.34
CA GLU A 485 5.83 -14.85 26.62
C GLU A 485 5.88 -14.68 25.10
N THR A 486 5.21 -13.67 24.55
CA THR A 486 5.21 -13.41 23.11
C THR A 486 6.51 -12.76 22.65
N GLY A 487 7.08 -11.87 23.46
CA GLY A 487 8.44 -11.35 23.22
C GLY A 487 9.51 -12.45 23.24
N LEU A 488 9.31 -13.50 24.04
CA LEU A 488 10.19 -14.66 24.17
C LEU A 488 9.94 -15.76 23.10
N LEU A 489 8.69 -16.00 22.67
CA LEU A 489 8.39 -16.89 21.53
C LEU A 489 9.04 -16.39 20.22
N LEU A 490 9.23 -15.08 20.08
CA LEU A 490 9.93 -14.44 18.96
C LEU A 490 11.46 -14.59 19.02
N SER A 491 12.01 -15.12 20.12
CA SER A 491 13.43 -15.49 20.24
C SER A 491 13.73 -16.96 19.93
N ASN A 492 12.72 -17.72 19.47
CA ASN A 492 12.87 -19.14 19.16
C ASN A 492 13.58 -19.34 17.80
N PRO A 493 14.77 -19.99 17.75
CA PRO A 493 15.55 -20.14 16.53
C PRO A 493 14.94 -21.08 15.47
N LEU A 494 13.86 -21.80 15.79
CA LEU A 494 13.09 -22.57 14.80
C LEU A 494 12.43 -21.70 13.72
N TYR A 495 12.28 -20.39 13.96
CA TYR A 495 11.80 -19.39 13.00
C TYR A 495 12.94 -18.50 12.48
N GLY A 496 14.08 -19.10 12.09
CA GLY A 496 14.97 -18.64 11.03
C GLY A 496 15.72 -17.30 11.15
N ASN A 497 15.44 -16.44 12.13
CA ASN A 497 16.09 -15.14 12.25
C ASN A 497 17.00 -15.08 13.48
N THR A 498 18.32 -15.10 13.24
CA THR A 498 19.32 -14.65 14.21
C THR A 498 18.92 -13.29 14.77
N LEU A 499 18.78 -13.19 16.10
CA LEU A 499 18.42 -12.00 16.88
C LEU A 499 18.90 -10.69 16.26
N ALA A 500 18.02 -9.99 15.54
CA ALA A 500 18.26 -8.62 15.15
C ALA A 500 18.35 -7.75 16.44
N SER A 501 19.31 -6.82 16.51
CA SER A 501 19.48 -5.87 17.63
C SER A 501 18.20 -5.20 18.18
N PRO A 502 17.13 -4.94 17.40
CA PRO A 502 15.91 -4.34 17.93
C PRO A 502 15.19 -5.21 18.97
N VAL A 503 15.13 -6.54 18.77
CA VAL A 503 14.37 -7.48 19.61
C VAL A 503 14.93 -7.56 21.04
N ARG A 504 16.26 -7.60 21.20
CA ARG A 504 16.92 -7.57 22.53
C ARG A 504 16.63 -6.31 23.34
N LYS A 505 16.46 -5.16 22.67
CA LYS A 505 16.22 -3.88 23.34
C LYS A 505 14.75 -3.71 23.73
N SER A 506 13.83 -4.20 22.90
CA SER A 506 12.39 -4.26 23.24
C SER A 506 12.12 -5.20 24.42
N LEU A 507 12.87 -6.30 24.56
CA LEU A 507 12.81 -7.19 25.73
C LEU A 507 13.18 -6.47 27.03
N ARG A 508 14.23 -5.64 27.06
CA ARG A 508 14.58 -4.86 28.27
C ARG A 508 13.49 -3.86 28.67
N LEU A 509 12.84 -3.21 27.70
CA LEU A 509 11.71 -2.32 27.96
C LEU A 509 10.52 -3.10 28.54
N LEU A 510 10.21 -4.26 27.96
CA LEU A 510 9.17 -5.17 28.46
C LEU A 510 9.47 -5.63 29.90
N THR A 511 10.71 -6.00 30.22
CA THR A 511 11.11 -6.42 31.57
C THR A 511 11.04 -5.28 32.56
N ASN A 512 11.57 -4.10 32.23
CA ASN A 512 11.50 -2.92 33.11
C ASN A 512 10.04 -2.52 33.37
N TYR A 513 9.20 -2.58 32.35
CA TYR A 513 7.77 -2.30 32.50
C TYR A 513 7.07 -3.32 33.41
N ALA A 514 7.35 -4.62 33.24
CA ALA A 514 6.82 -5.66 34.12
C ALA A 514 7.25 -5.45 35.58
N LEU A 515 8.48 -4.98 35.82
CA LEU A 515 8.97 -4.60 37.14
C LEU A 515 8.22 -3.37 37.69
N THR A 516 8.10 -2.29 36.92
CA THR A 516 7.36 -1.08 37.35
C THR A 516 5.90 -1.40 37.68
N LEU A 517 5.26 -2.30 36.94
CA LEU A 517 3.89 -2.74 37.25
C LEU A 517 3.81 -3.60 38.51
N ALA A 518 4.78 -4.50 38.71
CA ALA A 518 4.86 -5.27 39.96
C ALA A 518 5.04 -4.35 41.19
N GLU A 519 5.75 -3.23 41.03
CA GLU A 519 5.94 -2.23 42.08
C GLU A 519 4.71 -1.34 42.31
N THR A 520 3.97 -1.02 41.24
CA THR A 520 2.84 -0.06 41.31
C THR A 520 1.47 -0.72 41.52
N CYS A 521 1.35 -2.04 41.37
CA CYS A 521 0.11 -2.80 41.56
C CYS A 521 0.30 -3.86 42.66
N PRO A 522 0.05 -3.53 43.94
CA PRO A 522 0.35 -4.41 45.08
C PRO A 522 -0.46 -5.71 45.10
N ASP A 523 -1.58 -5.79 44.37
CA ASP A 523 -2.42 -6.98 44.29
C ASP A 523 -1.94 -8.02 43.25
N LEU A 524 -0.85 -7.76 42.50
CA LEU A 524 -0.34 -8.63 41.43
C LEU A 524 0.32 -9.93 41.97
N VAL A 525 -0.09 -10.38 43.16
CA VAL A 525 0.47 -11.43 44.03
C VAL A 525 0.11 -12.85 43.54
N ARG A 526 0.01 -13.07 42.24
CA ARG A 526 0.20 -14.42 41.67
C ARG A 526 1.55 -14.45 40.99
N PRO A 527 2.32 -15.54 41.15
CA PRO A 527 3.70 -15.59 40.67
C PRO A 527 3.74 -15.18 39.19
N LEU A 528 4.38 -14.04 38.92
CA LEU A 528 4.69 -13.60 37.57
C LEU A 528 5.68 -14.61 37.00
N LEU A 529 5.16 -15.62 36.30
CA LEU A 529 5.97 -16.71 35.78
C LEU A 529 6.62 -16.24 34.48
N VAL A 530 7.71 -15.48 34.61
CA VAL A 530 8.53 -15.07 33.46
C VAL A 530 9.37 -16.26 33.03
N ARG A 531 8.90 -17.01 32.03
CA ARG A 531 9.66 -18.13 31.46
C ARG A 531 10.77 -17.60 30.55
N ILE A 532 11.96 -17.38 31.11
CA ILE A 532 13.16 -17.04 30.33
C ILE A 532 13.80 -18.35 29.84
N THR A 533 13.64 -18.66 28.56
CA THR A 533 14.32 -19.81 27.94
C THR A 533 15.69 -19.35 27.45
N VAL A 534 16.76 -19.65 28.21
CA VAL A 534 18.14 -19.50 27.73
C VAL A 534 18.52 -20.83 27.07
N GLU A 535 18.56 -20.90 25.74
CA GLU A 535 19.14 -22.06 25.07
C GLU A 535 20.66 -22.05 25.28
N ARG A 536 21.18 -23.14 25.87
CA ARG A 536 22.62 -23.45 25.94
C ARG A 536 23.19 -23.47 24.51
N LEU A 537 23.89 -22.42 24.11
CA LEU A 537 24.94 -22.58 23.11
C LEU A 537 26.04 -23.41 23.77
N VAL A 538 26.29 -24.59 23.19
CA VAL A 538 27.39 -25.46 23.60
C VAL A 538 28.71 -24.69 23.47
N GLY A 539 29.32 -24.38 24.60
CA GLY A 539 30.62 -23.71 24.71
C GLY A 539 30.83 -23.23 26.13
N ASP A 540 31.75 -23.87 26.84
CA ASP A 540 32.09 -23.63 28.25
C ASP A 540 32.28 -22.15 28.57
N ILE A 541 31.50 -21.64 29.53
CA ILE A 541 31.78 -20.39 30.23
C ILE A 541 31.51 -20.62 31.72
N ASP A 542 32.56 -20.43 32.51
CA ASP A 542 32.56 -20.52 33.98
C ASP A 542 31.55 -19.57 34.61
N PHE A 543 30.78 -20.09 35.56
CA PHE A 543 29.93 -19.30 36.44
C PHE A 543 30.78 -18.70 37.57
N VAL A 544 30.61 -17.40 37.81
CA VAL A 544 30.89 -16.76 39.11
C VAL A 544 29.55 -16.21 39.61
N GLU A 545 29.24 -16.51 40.88
CA GLU A 545 27.95 -16.31 41.58
C GLU A 545 27.30 -14.93 41.44
#